data_AF-A0A7W1AL26-F1
#
_entry.id   AF-A0A7W1AL26-F1
#
_cell.length_a   1.000
_cell.length_b   1.000
_cell.length_c   1.000
_cell.angle_alpha   90.00
_cell.angle_beta   90.00
_cell.angle_gamma   90.00
#
_symmetry.space_group_name_H-M   'P 1'
#
loop_
_entity.id
_entity.type
_entity.pdbx_description
1 polymer ?
#
loop_
_entity_poly.entity_id
_entity_poly.type
_entity_poly.pdbx_seq_one_letter_code
_entity_poly.pdbx_strand_id
1 'polypeptide(L)'
;MFERARSTLHRVRRAVPFGFGRTSYAQEGEDLILARIFESQQTGTYVDVGAHHPQRFSNTYLLYKRGWRGVNIDATPGSMSLFQLVRPHDINLEIGVTAKAEERD
;
A
#
# COMPACT_ATOMS: atom_id res chain seq x y z
N MET A 1 -34.25 -10.13 13.40
CA MET A 1 -33.01 -10.88 13.08
C MET A 1 -31.83 -9.95 12.79
N PHE A 2 -32.03 -8.80 12.14
CA PHE A 2 -30.97 -7.82 11.83
C PHE A 2 -30.47 -6.96 13.02
N GLU A 3 -31.23 -6.77 14.10
CA GLU A 3 -30.80 -5.97 15.27
C GLU A 3 -29.76 -6.68 16.16
N ARG A 4 -29.78 -8.01 16.23
CA ARG A 4 -28.82 -8.78 17.04
C ARG A 4 -27.41 -8.81 16.43
N ALA A 5 -27.29 -8.62 15.11
CA ALA A 5 -26.00 -8.53 14.43
C ALA A 5 -25.29 -7.19 14.73
N ARG A 6 -26.06 -6.09 14.84
CA ARG A 6 -25.54 -4.76 15.21
C ARG A 6 -25.00 -4.71 16.64
N SER A 7 -25.72 -5.27 17.61
CA SER A 7 -25.28 -5.24 19.01
C SER A 7 -24.03 -6.08 19.29
N THR A 8 -23.83 -7.17 18.53
CA THR A 8 -22.65 -8.04 18.67
C THR A 8 -21.38 -7.38 18.13
N LEU A 9 -21.46 -6.64 17.02
CA LEU A 9 -20.32 -5.90 16.46
C LEU A 9 -19.80 -4.79 17.39
N HIS A 10 -20.71 -4.10 18.09
CA HIS A 10 -20.35 -3.09 19.08
C HIS A 10 -19.63 -3.67 20.31
N ARG A 11 -19.91 -4.93 20.66
CA ARG A 11 -19.34 -5.60 21.83
C ARG A 11 -17.89 -6.06 21.58
N VAL A 12 -17.57 -6.47 20.35
CA VAL A 12 -16.20 -6.87 19.96
C VAL A 12 -15.26 -5.66 19.89
N ARG A 13 -15.73 -4.48 19.42
CA ARG A 13 -14.92 -3.25 19.36
C ARG A 13 -14.52 -2.67 20.72
N ARG A 14 -15.22 -3.00 21.81
CA ARG A 14 -14.95 -2.48 23.17
C ARG A 14 -14.11 -3.41 24.05
N ALA A 15 -13.99 -4.70 23.69
CA ALA A 15 -13.36 -5.70 24.56
C ALA A 15 -11.85 -5.87 24.33
N VAL A 16 -11.30 -5.29 23.27
CA VAL A 16 -9.86 -5.30 23.00
C VAL A 16 -9.39 -3.85 23.01
N PRO A 17 -8.47 -3.44 23.91
CA PRO A 17 -7.88 -2.13 23.83
C PRO A 17 -7.03 -2.09 22.56
N PHE A 18 -7.58 -1.52 21.49
CA PHE A 18 -6.93 -1.32 20.18
C PHE A 18 -5.77 -0.30 20.23
N GLY A 19 -4.99 -0.26 21.32
CA GLY A 19 -3.91 0.70 21.52
C GLY A 19 -2.56 0.28 20.94
N PHE A 20 -2.37 -1.01 20.63
CA PHE A 20 -1.05 -1.56 20.29
C PHE A 20 -0.95 -2.16 18.87
N GLY A 21 -2.03 -2.15 18.09
CA GLY A 21 -2.02 -2.69 16.72
C GLY A 21 -1.45 -1.68 15.71
N ARG A 22 -0.59 -2.15 14.80
CA ARG A 22 -0.14 -1.37 13.64
C ARG A 22 -1.03 -1.71 12.43
N THR A 23 -1.49 -0.69 11.70
CA THR A 23 -2.19 -0.89 10.44
C THR A 23 -1.21 -1.34 9.37
N SER A 24 -1.53 -2.45 8.71
CA SER A 24 -0.86 -2.94 7.52
C SER A 24 -1.74 -2.69 6.28
N TYR A 25 -1.08 -2.43 5.16
CA TYR A 25 -1.64 -2.26 3.82
C TYR A 25 -1.25 -3.39 2.88
N ALA A 26 -0.22 -4.16 3.24
CA ALA A 26 0.24 -5.33 2.53
C ALA A 26 -0.77 -6.48 2.62
N GLN A 27 -0.61 -7.49 1.76
CA GLN A 27 -1.51 -8.64 1.77
C GLN A 27 -1.28 -9.53 2.99
N GLU A 28 -0.02 -9.79 3.33
CA GLU A 28 0.37 -10.70 4.42
C GLU A 28 1.22 -10.00 5.50
N GLY A 29 1.25 -8.66 5.49
CA GLY A 29 1.95 -7.84 6.49
C GLY A 29 3.40 -7.49 6.18
N GLU A 30 3.84 -7.65 4.92
CA GLU A 30 5.20 -7.37 4.48
C GLU A 30 5.61 -5.91 4.68
N ASP A 31 4.66 -4.98 4.58
CA ASP A 31 4.90 -3.56 4.86
C ASP A 31 5.34 -3.29 6.31
N LEU A 32 4.87 -4.10 7.28
CA LEU A 32 5.31 -4.02 8.67
C LEU A 32 6.73 -4.57 8.87
N ILE A 33 7.13 -5.57 8.08
CA ILE A 33 8.49 -6.09 8.06
C ILE A 33 9.44 -5.03 7.50
N LEU A 34 9.10 -4.44 6.35
CA LEU A 34 9.87 -3.32 5.77
C LEU A 34 9.96 -2.14 6.76
N ALA A 35 8.86 -1.81 7.41
CA ALA A 35 8.80 -0.77 8.43
C ALA A 35 9.70 -1.02 9.65
N ARG A 36 10.01 -2.28 9.97
CA ARG A 36 10.94 -2.68 11.03
C ARG A 36 12.39 -2.70 10.52
N ILE A 37 12.63 -3.20 9.32
CA ILE A 37 13.96 -3.19 8.68
C ILE A 37 14.48 -1.75 8.57
N PHE A 38 13.62 -0.82 8.15
CA PHE A 38 13.98 0.58 7.94
C PHE A 38 13.56 1.51 9.08
N GLU A 39 13.45 1.01 10.32
CA GLU A 39 12.89 1.81 11.42
C GLU A 39 13.71 3.04 11.81
N SER A 40 15.04 2.98 11.62
CA SER A 40 15.95 4.10 11.87
C SER A 40 16.04 5.07 10.69
N GLN A 41 15.41 4.75 9.56
CA GLN A 41 15.47 5.51 8.33
C GLN A 41 14.16 6.26 8.10
N GLN A 42 14.22 7.59 8.25
CA GLN A 42 13.04 8.46 8.15
C GLN A 42 12.51 8.59 6.71
N THR A 43 13.41 8.66 5.73
CA THR A 43 13.06 8.85 4.31
C THR A 43 13.89 7.94 3.42
N GLY A 44 13.45 7.74 2.19
CA GLY A 44 14.14 6.92 1.22
C GLY A 44 13.35 6.77 -0.08
N THR A 45 13.84 5.87 -0.92
CA THR A 45 13.25 5.59 -2.23
C THR A 45 12.97 4.10 -2.37
N TYR A 46 11.85 3.78 -3.00
CA TYR A 46 11.46 2.42 -3.35
C TYR A 46 11.03 2.34 -4.81
N VAL A 47 11.07 1.13 -5.35
CA VAL A 47 10.49 0.77 -6.64
C VAL A 47 9.50 -0.36 -6.38
N ASP A 48 8.24 -0.15 -6.74
CA ASP A 48 7.14 -1.10 -6.54
C ASP A 48 6.70 -1.64 -7.91
N VAL A 49 7.08 -2.88 -8.22
CA VAL A 49 6.78 -3.53 -9.51
C VAL A 49 5.61 -4.48 -9.33
N GLY A 50 4.56 -4.31 -10.14
CA GLY A 50 3.27 -4.97 -9.91
C GLY A 50 2.47 -4.26 -8.83
N ALA A 51 2.51 -2.93 -8.82
CA ALA A 51 1.98 -2.12 -7.72
C ALA A 51 0.45 -2.19 -7.59
N HIS A 52 -0.27 -2.52 -8.69
CA HIS A 52 -1.72 -2.73 -8.83
C HIS A 52 -2.67 -1.67 -8.25
N HIS A 53 -2.61 -1.38 -6.95
CA HIS A 53 -3.42 -0.40 -6.23
C HIS A 53 -2.56 0.42 -5.24
N PRO A 54 -2.77 1.76 -5.13
CA PRO A 54 -1.92 2.61 -4.30
C PRO A 54 -2.00 2.40 -2.78
N GLN A 55 -2.83 1.47 -2.29
CA GLN A 55 -3.09 1.30 -0.85
C GLN A 55 -3.40 -0.15 -0.52
N ARG A 56 -4.39 -0.74 -1.19
CA ARG A 56 -4.78 -2.13 -0.97
C ARG A 56 -3.68 -3.05 -1.49
N PHE A 57 -3.23 -3.97 -0.63
CA PHE A 57 -2.15 -4.92 -0.92
C PHE A 57 -0.81 -4.24 -1.26
N SER A 58 -0.60 -3.01 -0.79
CA SER A 58 0.63 -2.27 -1.08
C SER A 58 1.66 -2.48 0.02
N ASN A 59 2.80 -3.05 -0.37
CA ASN A 59 3.96 -3.20 0.51
C ASN A 59 4.66 -1.84 0.78
N THR A 60 4.46 -0.86 -0.11
CA THR A 60 5.19 0.42 -0.10
C THR A 60 4.37 1.59 0.45
N TYR A 61 3.04 1.48 0.54
CA TYR A 61 2.20 2.59 0.98
C TYR A 61 2.48 3.03 2.43
N LEU A 62 2.84 2.12 3.33
CA LEU A 62 3.25 2.49 4.69
C LEU A 62 4.52 3.34 4.69
N LEU A 63 5.48 3.06 3.80
CA LEU A 63 6.69 3.86 3.62
C LEU A 63 6.35 5.23 2.99
N TYR A 64 5.46 5.26 1.98
CA TYR A 64 4.96 6.51 1.39
C TYR A 64 4.40 7.46 2.46
N LYS A 65 3.56 6.94 3.36
CA LYS A 65 3.01 7.71 4.49
C LYS A 65 4.07 8.19 5.49
N ARG A 66 5.23 7.53 5.55
CA ARG A 66 6.38 7.95 6.37
C ARG A 66 7.27 8.99 5.70
N GLY A 67 6.94 9.42 4.48
CA GLY A 67 7.70 10.44 3.75
C GLY A 67 8.64 9.88 2.68
N TRP A 68 8.65 8.57 2.47
CA TRP A 68 9.37 7.98 1.34
C TRP A 68 8.68 8.31 0.01
N ARG A 69 9.44 8.37 -1.07
CA ARG A 69 8.96 8.64 -2.42
C ARG A 69 9.54 7.62 -3.38
N GLY A 70 8.73 7.10 -4.30
CA GLY A 70 9.17 6.01 -5.14
C GLY A 70 8.59 6.02 -6.53
N VAL A 71 8.85 4.91 -7.22
CA VAL A 71 8.31 4.62 -8.55
C VAL A 71 7.38 3.43 -8.42
N ASN A 72 6.12 3.60 -8.83
CA ASN A 72 5.11 2.54 -8.89
C ASN A 72 4.92 2.12 -10.34
N ILE A 73 4.98 0.83 -10.63
CA ILE A 73 4.91 0.30 -11.99
C ILE A 73 3.88 -0.82 -12.04
N ASP A 74 2.95 -0.75 -12.98
CA ASP A 74 2.00 -1.82 -13.28
C ASP A 74 1.58 -1.75 -14.76
N ALA A 75 1.42 -2.90 -15.41
CA ALA A 75 1.01 -2.94 -16.82
C ALA A 75 -0.50 -2.81 -17.02
N THR A 76 -1.30 -2.92 -15.96
CA THR A 76 -2.77 -2.92 -16.02
C THR A 76 -3.29 -1.54 -16.44
N PRO A 77 -4.04 -1.44 -17.56
CA PRO A 77 -4.61 -0.18 -18.01
C PRO A 77 -5.50 0.50 -16.95
N GLY A 78 -5.34 1.80 -16.77
CA GLY A 78 -6.04 2.62 -15.77
C GLY A 78 -5.56 2.47 -14.33
N SER A 79 -4.60 1.57 -14.03
CA SER A 79 -4.11 1.37 -12.67
C SER A 79 -3.51 2.65 -12.08
N MET A 80 -2.83 3.45 -12.90
CA MET A 80 -2.13 4.65 -12.41
C MET A 80 -3.05 5.84 -12.15
N SER A 81 -4.29 5.85 -12.66
CA SER A 81 -5.22 6.96 -12.40
C SER A 81 -5.48 7.16 -10.90
N LEU A 82 -5.61 6.07 -10.14
CA LEU A 82 -5.81 6.16 -8.69
C LEU A 82 -4.50 6.53 -7.96
N PHE A 83 -3.35 6.08 -8.47
CA PHE A 83 -2.05 6.48 -7.93
C PHE A 83 -1.84 7.99 -8.04
N GLN A 84 -2.21 8.62 -9.15
CA GLN A 84 -2.06 10.07 -9.29
C GLN A 84 -2.92 10.86 -8.29
N LEU A 85 -4.03 10.29 -7.81
CA LEU A 85 -4.87 10.92 -6.80
C LEU A 85 -4.36 10.68 -5.37
N VAL A 86 -3.95 9.44 -5.07
CA VAL A 86 -3.63 9.01 -3.69
C VAL A 86 -2.14 9.18 -3.35
N ARG A 87 -1.28 9.02 -4.35
CA ARG A 87 0.18 9.07 -4.27
C ARG A 87 0.77 10.05 -5.30
N PRO A 88 0.33 11.32 -5.32
CA PRO A 88 0.72 12.32 -6.34
C PRO A 88 2.21 12.70 -6.31
N HIS A 89 2.94 12.31 -5.26
CA HIS A 89 4.36 12.60 -5.12
C HIS A 89 5.28 11.44 -5.57
N ASP A 90 4.70 10.30 -5.91
CA ASP A 90 5.44 9.21 -6.55
C ASP A 90 5.42 9.35 -8.07
N ILE A 91 6.37 8.69 -8.73
CA ILE A 91 6.33 8.49 -10.18
C ILE A 91 5.48 7.25 -10.45
N ASN A 92 4.39 7.39 -11.21
CA ASN A 92 3.39 6.35 -11.40
C ASN A 92 3.34 5.96 -12.88
N LEU A 93 3.81 4.76 -13.21
CA LEU A 93 4.03 4.30 -14.58
C LEU A 93 3.13 3.12 -14.93
N GLU A 94 2.27 3.31 -15.93
CA GLU A 94 1.40 2.27 -16.44
C GLU A 94 2.11 1.52 -17.56
N ILE A 95 3.16 0.77 -17.25
CA ILE A 95 4.04 0.07 -18.20
C ILE A 95 4.43 -1.33 -17.69
N GLY A 96 4.79 -2.22 -18.63
CA GLY A 96 5.41 -3.49 -18.30
C GLY A 96 6.91 -3.33 -18.02
N VAL A 97 7.48 -4.24 -17.22
CA VAL A 97 8.93 -4.31 -16.96
C VAL A 97 9.50 -5.55 -17.63
N THR A 98 10.52 -5.36 -18.46
CA THR A 98 11.25 -6.42 -19.17
C THR A 98 12.75 -6.11 -19.13
N ALA A 99 13.59 -7.11 -19.47
CA ALA A 99 15.05 -6.98 -19.46
C ALA A 99 15.60 -6.04 -20.56
N LYS A 100 14.81 -5.76 -21.60
CA LYS A 100 15.21 -4.89 -22.71
C LYS A 100 14.08 -3.89 -23.00
N ALA A 101 14.44 -2.68 -23.42
CA ALA A 101 13.45 -1.72 -23.88
C ALA A 101 12.80 -2.23 -25.17
N GLU A 102 11.48 -2.26 -25.17
CA GLU A 102 10.65 -2.65 -26.31
C GLU A 102 9.62 -1.54 -26.54
N GLU A 103 9.30 -1.29 -27.80
CA GLU A 103 8.27 -0.31 -28.16
C GLU A 103 6.88 -0.87 -27.79
N ARG A 104 5.98 0.03 -27.39
CA ARG A 104 4.57 -0.32 -27.25
C ARG A 104 3.92 -0.22 -28.62
N ASP A 105 3.34 -1.34 -29.07
CA ASP A 105 2.45 -1.40 -30.23
C ASP A 105 1.15 -0.60 -30.02
#